data_AF-A0A662C6V1-F1
#
_entry.id   AF-A0A662C6V1-F1
#
_cell.length_a   1.000
_cell.length_b   1.000
_cell.length_c   1.000
_cell.angle_alpha   90.00
_cell.angle_beta   90.00
_cell.angle_gamma   90.00
#
_symmetry.space_group_name_H-M   'P 1'
#
loop_
_entity.id
_entity.type
_entity.pdbx_description
1 polymer ?
#
loop_
_entity_poly.entity_id
_entity_poly.type
_entity_poly.pdbx_seq_one_letter_code
_entity_poly.pdbx_strand_id
1 'polypeptide(L)'
;CCRGLLHWEGGRLRGLTLLPGETGVFPPAMVRPYLGLGLEPGHPGFKVIAHQLKAQDCPHLKGDSCSIYDKRPSACRQFPFNLDPGPGGEMLLGVDLNCPAAQELTREDLEGSRVPGLESASRLYRVKREARENEDQLWVYDLESESWSRWTRGR
;
A
#
# COMPACT_ATOMS: atom_id res chain seq x y z
N CYS A 1 -8.80 3.56 -8.65
CA CYS A 1 -8.46 2.53 -7.64
C CYS A 1 -8.32 1.11 -8.21
N CYS A 2 -9.25 0.54 -8.99
CA CYS A 2 -9.16 -0.88 -9.41
C CYS A 2 -8.44 -1.17 -10.75
N ARG A 3 -7.93 -0.12 -11.42
CA ARG A 3 -7.20 -0.20 -12.69
C ARG A 3 -5.85 0.48 -12.51
N GLY A 4 -4.85 0.10 -13.31
CA GLY A 4 -3.53 0.74 -13.25
C GLY A 4 -2.79 0.49 -11.94
N LEU A 5 -2.92 -0.72 -11.39
CA LEU A 5 -2.41 -1.06 -10.06
C LEU A 5 -0.89 -1.27 -10.03
N LEU A 6 -0.27 -1.60 -11.18
CA LEU A 6 1.18 -1.64 -11.29
C LEU A 6 1.72 -0.27 -11.66
N HIS A 7 2.75 0.17 -10.94
CA HIS A 7 3.40 1.44 -11.17
C HIS A 7 4.89 1.36 -10.81
N TRP A 8 5.68 2.20 -11.47
CA TRP A 8 7.10 2.34 -11.20
C TRP A 8 7.34 3.35 -10.07
N GLU A 9 8.13 2.95 -9.08
CA GLU A 9 8.53 3.82 -7.99
C GLU A 9 9.97 3.51 -7.59
N GLY A 10 10.84 4.52 -7.55
CA GLY A 10 12.25 4.34 -7.17
C GLY A 10 12.98 3.27 -8.00
N GLY A 11 12.64 3.17 -9.30
CA GLY A 11 13.21 2.19 -10.22
C GLY A 11 12.72 0.75 -10.04
N ARG A 12 11.64 0.51 -9.28
CA ARG A 12 11.06 -0.81 -9.03
C ARG A 12 9.61 -0.85 -9.48
N LEU A 13 9.17 -2.01 -9.98
CA LEU A 13 7.77 -2.24 -10.29
C LEU A 13 7.04 -2.67 -9.02
N ARG A 14 5.97 -1.95 -8.68
CA ARG A 14 5.18 -2.17 -7.47
C ARG A 14 3.71 -2.33 -7.80
N GLY A 15 3.02 -3.14 -6.99
CA GLY A 15 1.58 -3.35 -7.07
C GLY A 15 0.79 -2.70 -5.92
N LEU A 16 -0.51 -2.99 -5.87
CA LEU A 16 -1.37 -2.58 -4.76
C LEU A 16 -0.91 -3.24 -3.45
N THR A 17 -0.58 -2.44 -2.43
CA THR A 17 -0.21 -2.95 -1.10
C THR A 17 -1.34 -3.73 -0.44
N LEU A 18 -1.00 -4.89 0.12
CA LEU A 18 -1.88 -5.77 0.88
C LEU A 18 -1.31 -5.99 2.27
N LEU A 19 -2.14 -5.86 3.30
CA LEU A 19 -1.74 -6.25 4.66
C LEU A 19 -1.65 -7.78 4.75
N PRO A 20 -0.87 -8.35 5.69
CA PRO A 20 -0.71 -9.81 5.81
C PRO A 20 -2.04 -10.59 5.89
N GLY A 21 -3.04 -10.04 6.57
CA GLY A 21 -4.38 -10.66 6.69
C GLY A 21 -5.31 -10.46 5.49
N GLU A 22 -4.86 -9.77 4.43
CA GLU A 22 -5.69 -9.43 3.26
C GLU A 22 -5.34 -10.25 2.02
N THR A 23 -4.28 -11.06 2.07
CA THR A 23 -3.77 -11.83 0.92
C THR A 23 -4.79 -12.85 0.40
N GLY A 24 -5.60 -13.43 1.29
CA GLY A 24 -6.61 -14.45 0.95
C GLY A 24 -7.79 -13.95 0.12
N VAL A 25 -7.92 -12.64 -0.12
CA VAL A 25 -8.96 -12.11 -1.02
C VAL A 25 -8.57 -12.23 -2.49
N PHE A 26 -7.31 -12.57 -2.81
CA PHE A 26 -6.82 -12.75 -4.17
C PHE A 26 -6.29 -14.18 -4.40
N PRO A 27 -6.24 -14.65 -5.66
CA PRO A 27 -5.57 -15.90 -5.98
C PRO A 27 -4.09 -15.88 -5.52
N PRO A 28 -3.58 -16.94 -4.86
CA PRO A 28 -2.20 -16.96 -4.36
C PRO A 28 -1.15 -16.66 -5.43
N ALA A 29 -1.39 -17.10 -6.67
CA ALA A 29 -0.50 -16.85 -7.80
C ALA A 29 -0.31 -15.35 -8.14
N MET A 30 -1.24 -14.48 -7.71
CA MET A 30 -1.21 -13.03 -7.95
C MET A 30 -0.65 -12.24 -6.76
N VAL A 31 -0.43 -12.88 -5.62
CA VAL A 31 0.11 -12.21 -4.43
C VAL A 31 1.62 -12.43 -4.39
N ARG A 32 2.37 -11.35 -4.14
CA ARG A 32 3.81 -11.39 -3.90
C ARG A 32 4.14 -10.69 -2.59
N PRO A 33 5.27 -11.01 -1.94
CA PRO A 33 5.81 -10.16 -0.90
C PRO A 33 6.02 -8.73 -1.40
N TYR A 34 6.05 -7.77 -0.50
CA TYR A 34 6.33 -6.37 -0.84
C TYR A 34 7.40 -5.77 0.06
N LEU A 35 7.14 -5.68 1.37
CA LEU A 35 8.08 -5.15 2.34
C LEU A 35 8.52 -6.25 3.30
N GLY A 36 9.81 -6.33 3.54
CA GLY A 36 10.42 -7.23 4.51
C GLY A 36 11.40 -6.51 5.41
N LEU A 37 11.53 -6.96 6.65
CA LEU A 37 12.49 -6.45 7.63
C LEU A 37 13.43 -7.57 8.06
N GLY A 38 14.71 -7.27 8.16
CA GLY A 38 15.73 -8.15 8.73
C GLY A 38 17.07 -8.07 8.00
N LEU A 39 18.00 -8.95 8.39
CA LEU A 39 19.34 -8.99 7.81
C LEU A 39 19.33 -9.29 6.31
N GLU A 40 18.68 -10.38 5.92
CA GLU A 40 18.51 -10.79 4.52
C GLU A 40 17.30 -11.72 4.33
N PRO A 41 16.71 -11.79 3.13
CA PRO A 41 15.64 -12.72 2.82
C PRO A 41 16.07 -14.18 3.06
N GLY A 42 15.25 -14.94 3.79
CA GLY A 42 15.53 -16.35 4.13
C GLY A 42 16.24 -16.56 5.47
N HIS A 43 16.77 -15.51 6.09
CA HIS A 43 17.30 -15.59 7.46
C HIS A 43 16.15 -15.80 8.48
N PRO A 44 16.35 -16.57 9.59
CA PRO A 44 15.29 -16.82 10.58
C PRO A 44 14.63 -15.58 11.20
N GLY A 45 15.35 -14.46 11.23
CA GLY A 45 14.85 -13.17 11.72
C GLY A 45 14.16 -12.30 10.66
N PHE A 46 14.07 -12.75 9.39
CA PHE A 46 13.45 -11.98 8.31
C PHE A 46 11.93 -12.11 8.34
N LYS A 47 11.24 -10.97 8.34
CA LYS A 47 9.78 -10.91 8.41
C LYS A 47 9.21 -10.10 7.25
N VAL A 48 8.30 -10.70 6.48
CA VAL A 48 7.47 -9.97 5.52
C VAL A 48 6.38 -9.21 6.29
N ILE A 49 6.40 -7.88 6.20
CA ILE A 49 5.46 -7.00 6.89
C ILE A 49 4.32 -6.52 5.97
N ALA A 50 4.49 -6.66 4.65
CA ALA A 50 3.46 -6.35 3.66
C ALA A 50 3.60 -7.19 2.40
N HIS A 51 2.48 -7.36 1.70
CA HIS A 51 2.38 -8.02 0.40
C HIS A 51 1.92 -7.03 -0.66
N GLN A 52 1.90 -7.45 -1.92
CA GLN A 52 1.39 -6.68 -3.03
C GLN A 52 0.68 -7.56 -4.05
N LEU A 53 -0.29 -6.97 -4.76
CA LEU A 53 -0.97 -7.60 -5.88
C LEU A 53 -0.19 -7.39 -7.19
N LYS A 54 0.25 -8.49 -7.81
CA LYS A 54 0.87 -8.50 -9.14
C LYS A 54 -0.22 -8.59 -10.22
N ALA A 55 -0.92 -7.49 -10.46
CA ALA A 55 -1.94 -7.38 -11.51
C ALA A 55 -2.08 -5.93 -11.97
N GLN A 56 -2.18 -5.70 -13.29
CA GLN A 56 -2.44 -4.36 -13.82
C GLN A 56 -3.84 -3.88 -13.43
N ASP A 57 -4.83 -4.78 -13.56
CA ASP A 57 -6.22 -4.52 -13.19
C ASP A 57 -6.68 -5.52 -12.12
N CYS A 58 -7.55 -5.05 -11.22
CA CYS A 58 -8.07 -5.88 -10.14
C CYS A 58 -8.93 -7.03 -10.70
N PRO A 59 -8.69 -8.30 -10.33
CA PRO A 59 -9.47 -9.44 -10.82
C PRO A 59 -10.95 -9.39 -10.37
N HIS A 60 -11.24 -8.61 -9.34
CA HIS A 60 -12.58 -8.41 -8.80
C HIS A 60 -13.36 -7.27 -9.46
N LEU A 61 -12.75 -6.55 -10.40
CA LEU A 61 -13.42 -5.51 -11.17
C LEU A 61 -14.36 -6.14 -12.21
N LYS A 62 -15.66 -5.83 -12.11
CA LYS A 62 -16.70 -6.26 -13.06
C LYS A 62 -17.41 -5.00 -13.57
N GLY A 63 -17.13 -4.63 -14.82
CA GLY A 63 -17.50 -3.30 -15.33
C GLY A 63 -16.82 -2.22 -14.48
N ASP A 64 -17.61 -1.37 -13.85
CA ASP A 64 -17.13 -0.33 -12.92
C ASP A 64 -17.42 -0.64 -11.44
N SER A 65 -17.78 -1.89 -11.13
CA SER A 65 -18.11 -2.34 -9.78
C SER A 65 -17.09 -3.34 -9.23
N CYS A 66 -16.85 -3.28 -7.92
CA CYS A 66 -16.02 -4.24 -7.21
C CYS A 66 -16.90 -5.39 -6.68
N SER A 67 -16.67 -6.61 -7.18
CA SER A 67 -17.41 -7.81 -6.76
C SER A 67 -17.18 -8.24 -5.31
N ILE A 68 -16.15 -7.69 -4.65
CA ILE A 68 -15.82 -7.94 -3.23
C ILE A 68 -15.90 -6.67 -2.38
N TYR A 69 -16.83 -5.75 -2.68
CA TYR A 69 -16.88 -4.40 -2.10
C TYR A 69 -16.67 -4.36 -0.56
N ASP A 70 -17.36 -5.22 0.18
CA ASP A 70 -17.26 -5.28 1.65
C ASP A 70 -15.95 -5.90 2.14
N LYS A 71 -15.31 -6.74 1.33
CA LYS A 71 -14.05 -7.43 1.63
C LYS A 71 -12.83 -6.76 0.98
N ARG A 72 -13.00 -5.55 0.43
CA ARG A 72 -11.92 -4.79 -0.21
C ARG A 72 -10.72 -4.63 0.73
N PRO A 73 -9.47 -4.76 0.23
CA PRO A 73 -8.27 -4.48 1.01
C PRO A 73 -8.24 -3.06 1.57
N SER A 74 -7.46 -2.84 2.62
CA SER A 74 -7.29 -1.51 3.23
C SER A 74 -6.83 -0.47 2.21
N ALA A 75 -5.97 -0.84 1.25
CA ALA A 75 -5.49 0.05 0.21
C ALA A 75 -6.59 0.52 -0.75
N CYS A 76 -7.63 -0.29 -0.95
CA CYS A 76 -8.81 0.11 -1.71
C CYS A 76 -9.79 0.94 -0.88
N ARG A 77 -9.93 0.64 0.41
CA ARG A 77 -10.84 1.34 1.32
C ARG A 77 -10.38 2.74 1.70
N GLN A 78 -9.06 2.99 1.72
CA GLN A 78 -8.53 4.33 2.00
C GLN A 78 -8.78 5.32 0.86
N PHE A 79 -8.97 4.85 -0.38
CA PHE A 79 -9.13 5.73 -1.54
C PHE A 79 -10.32 6.69 -1.33
N PRO A 80 -10.19 7.99 -1.65
CA PRO A 80 -9.08 8.65 -2.37
C PRO A 80 -7.92 9.15 -1.50
N PHE A 81 -7.87 8.76 -0.24
CA PHE A 81 -6.88 9.21 0.72
C PHE A 81 -5.68 8.25 0.83
N ASN A 82 -4.55 8.79 1.26
CA ASN A 82 -3.45 8.03 1.82
C ASN A 82 -2.94 8.70 3.10
N LEU A 83 -2.39 7.90 4.00
CA LEU A 83 -1.64 8.40 5.14
C LEU A 83 -0.17 8.01 4.97
N ASP A 84 0.71 8.98 5.17
CA ASP A 84 2.16 8.83 5.03
C ASP A 84 2.89 9.41 6.25
N PRO A 85 4.00 8.79 6.68
CA PRO A 85 4.84 9.38 7.72
C PRO A 85 5.60 10.59 7.15
N GLY A 86 5.52 11.73 7.82
CA GLY A 86 6.20 12.98 7.47
C GLY A 86 7.63 13.09 8.01
N PRO A 87 8.47 14.00 7.49
CA PRO A 87 9.87 14.18 7.88
C PRO A 87 10.13 14.21 9.39
N GLY A 88 9.25 14.85 10.17
CA GLY A 88 9.35 14.99 11.63
C GLY A 88 8.54 13.97 12.43
N GLY A 89 8.02 12.92 11.78
CA GLY A 89 7.18 11.90 12.42
C GLY A 89 5.69 12.25 12.49
N GLU A 90 5.29 13.41 11.98
CA GLU A 90 3.90 13.78 11.79
C GLU A 90 3.19 12.84 10.80
N MET A 91 1.86 12.79 10.87
CA MET A 91 1.05 12.07 9.91
C MET A 91 0.65 13.02 8.79
N LEU A 92 1.02 12.70 7.56
CA LEU A 92 0.64 13.44 6.36
C LEU A 92 -0.58 12.77 5.73
N LEU A 93 -1.60 13.56 5.43
CA LEU A 93 -2.76 13.14 4.64
C LEU A 93 -2.54 13.57 3.20
N GLY A 94 -2.42 12.61 2.29
CA GLY A 94 -2.47 12.88 0.85
C GLY A 94 -3.83 12.51 0.28
N VAL A 95 -4.17 13.21 -0.80
CA VAL A 95 -5.46 13.12 -1.48
C VAL A 95 -5.20 12.96 -2.97
N ASP A 96 -5.81 11.96 -3.61
CA ASP A 96 -5.77 11.83 -5.06
C ASP A 96 -6.68 12.87 -5.70
N LEU A 97 -6.08 13.96 -6.19
CA LEU A 97 -6.79 15.07 -6.82
C LEU A 97 -7.44 14.69 -8.16
N ASN A 98 -7.14 13.52 -8.72
CA ASN A 98 -7.85 13.02 -9.91
C ASN A 98 -9.17 12.32 -9.56
N CYS A 99 -9.48 12.15 -8.27
CA CYS A 99 -10.76 11.65 -7.82
C CYS A 99 -11.77 12.81 -7.74
N PRO A 100 -12.87 12.80 -8.53
CA PRO A 100 -13.89 13.85 -8.46
C PRO A 100 -14.47 14.03 -7.05
N ALA A 101 -14.73 12.92 -6.36
CA ALA A 101 -15.23 12.95 -4.98
C ALA A 101 -14.22 13.56 -3.98
N ALA A 102 -12.92 13.58 -4.32
CA ALA A 102 -11.91 14.23 -3.50
C ALA A 102 -11.84 15.74 -3.75
N GLN A 103 -12.20 16.21 -4.95
CA GLN A 103 -12.22 17.62 -5.30
C GLN A 103 -13.35 18.38 -4.60
N GLU A 104 -14.39 17.69 -4.16
CA GLU A 104 -15.53 18.25 -3.43
C GLU A 104 -15.28 18.38 -1.93
N LEU A 105 -14.15 17.87 -1.41
CA LEU A 105 -13.86 17.87 0.02
C LEU A 105 -13.38 19.26 0.48
N THR A 106 -13.96 19.75 1.58
CA THR A 106 -13.53 20.98 2.22
C THR A 106 -12.45 20.72 3.28
N ARG A 107 -11.75 21.77 3.72
CA ARG A 107 -10.78 21.68 4.82
C ARG A 107 -11.45 21.22 6.14
N GLU A 108 -12.71 21.59 6.35
CA GLU A 108 -13.50 21.20 7.52
C GLU A 108 -13.85 19.70 7.49
N ASP A 109 -14.09 19.12 6.31
CA ASP A 109 -14.30 17.68 6.14
C ASP A 109 -13.06 16.85 6.50
N LEU A 110 -11.87 17.42 6.25
CA LEU A 110 -10.58 16.80 6.54
C LEU A 110 -10.18 16.92 8.02
N GLU A 111 -10.55 18.04 8.67
CA GLU A 111 -10.27 18.30 10.09
C GLU A 111 -11.30 17.61 11.03
N GLY A 112 -12.52 17.34 10.54
CA GLY A 112 -13.66 16.84 11.33
C GLY A 112 -13.71 15.35 11.69
N SER A 113 -12.60 14.60 11.58
CA SER A 113 -12.50 13.17 11.99
C SER A 113 -13.48 12.19 11.30
N ARG A 114 -14.08 12.55 10.15
CA ARG A 114 -15.02 11.68 9.41
C ARG A 114 -14.51 11.25 8.03
N VAL A 115 -13.20 11.17 7.86
CA VAL A 115 -12.59 10.70 6.61
C VAL A 115 -12.96 9.22 6.38
N PRO A 116 -13.75 8.87 5.36
CA PRO A 116 -14.07 7.48 5.05
C PRO A 116 -12.79 6.69 4.83
N GLY A 117 -12.68 5.51 5.46
CA GLY A 117 -11.50 4.67 5.32
C GLY A 117 -10.32 5.04 6.24
N LEU A 118 -10.47 5.98 7.18
CA LEU A 118 -9.41 6.37 8.14
C LEU A 118 -8.81 5.17 8.89
N GLU A 119 -9.64 4.20 9.31
CA GLU A 119 -9.15 2.98 9.96
C GLU A 119 -8.25 2.16 9.01
N SER A 120 -8.67 2.01 7.75
CA SER A 120 -7.91 1.29 6.73
C SER A 120 -6.60 2.02 6.39
N ALA A 121 -6.66 3.34 6.26
CA ALA A 121 -5.49 4.18 6.07
C ALA A 121 -4.53 4.10 7.26
N SER A 122 -5.06 4.06 8.50
CA SER A 122 -4.26 3.92 9.72
C SER A 122 -3.53 2.58 9.79
N ARG A 123 -4.15 1.48 9.32
CA ARG A 123 -3.49 0.17 9.26
C ARG A 123 -2.33 0.18 8.26
N LEU A 124 -2.50 0.82 7.11
CA LEU A 124 -1.42 0.99 6.13
C LEU A 124 -0.32 1.93 6.62
N TYR A 125 -0.70 3.02 7.29
CA TYR A 125 0.23 3.95 7.91
C TYR A 125 1.16 3.23 8.91
N ARG A 126 0.64 2.30 9.72
CA ARG A 126 1.47 1.50 10.65
C ARG A 126 2.56 0.72 9.92
N VAL A 127 2.25 0.10 8.77
CA VAL A 127 3.23 -0.60 7.95
C VAL A 127 4.27 0.36 7.37
N LYS A 128 3.83 1.50 6.83
CA LYS A 128 4.74 2.53 6.29
C LYS A 128 5.65 3.10 7.37
N ARG A 129 5.12 3.32 8.57
CA ARG A 129 5.87 3.79 9.74
C ARG A 129 6.87 2.74 10.20
N GLU A 130 6.47 1.48 10.34
CA GLU A 130 7.36 0.37 10.71
C GLU A 130 8.51 0.24 9.70
N ALA A 131 8.22 0.34 8.40
CA ALA A 131 9.24 0.32 7.34
C ALA A 131 10.22 1.50 7.45
N ARG A 132 9.73 2.70 7.77
CA ARG A 132 10.56 3.90 7.93
C ARG A 132 11.40 3.89 9.21
N GLU A 133 10.85 3.39 10.32
CA GLU A 133 11.57 3.27 11.59
C GLU A 133 12.69 2.22 11.52
N ASN A 134 12.59 1.26 10.59
CA ASN A 134 13.55 0.17 10.37
C ASN A 134 14.17 0.23 8.97
N GLU A 135 14.39 1.44 8.47
CA GLU A 135 14.84 1.74 7.11
C GLU A 135 16.19 1.05 6.77
N ASP A 136 17.07 0.88 7.76
CA ASP A 136 18.36 0.21 7.64
C ASP A 136 18.25 -1.30 7.40
N GLN A 137 17.16 -1.91 7.85
CA GLN A 137 16.83 -3.34 7.72
C GLN A 137 15.75 -3.60 6.68
N LEU A 138 15.33 -2.56 5.94
CA LEU A 138 14.23 -2.65 5.00
C LEU A 138 14.65 -3.30 3.67
N TRP A 139 13.84 -4.26 3.25
CA TRP A 139 13.92 -4.90 1.95
C TRP A 139 12.63 -4.65 1.17
N VAL A 140 12.78 -4.40 -0.13
CA VAL A 140 11.67 -4.19 -1.06
C VAL A 140 11.71 -5.25 -2.14
N TYR A 141 10.58 -5.92 -2.33
CA TYR A 141 10.40 -6.89 -3.40
C TYR A 141 9.94 -6.19 -4.67
N ASP A 142 10.71 -6.35 -5.75
CA ASP A 142 10.40 -5.81 -7.07
C ASP A 142 9.63 -6.84 -7.91
N LEU A 143 8.50 -6.41 -8.47
CA LEU A 143 7.65 -7.28 -9.29
C LEU A 143 8.21 -7.54 -10.69
N GLU A 144 9.11 -6.68 -11.17
CA GLU A 144 9.76 -6.84 -12.48
C GLU A 144 10.83 -7.94 -12.40
N SER A 145 11.82 -7.76 -11.53
CA SER A 145 12.90 -8.75 -11.35
C SER A 145 12.48 -9.97 -10.53
N GLU A 146 11.30 -9.94 -9.90
CA GLU A 146 10.84 -10.94 -8.93
C GLU A 146 11.87 -11.26 -7.84
N SER A 147 12.51 -10.22 -7.31
CA SER A 147 13.58 -10.37 -6.34
C SER A 147 13.53 -9.33 -5.22
N TRP A 148 14.13 -9.67 -4.09
CA TRP A 148 14.34 -8.74 -2.99
C TRP A 148 15.56 -7.88 -3.26
N SER A 149 15.43 -6.58 -3.02
CA SER A 149 16.54 -5.64 -3.00
C SER A 149 16.53 -4.87 -1.69
N ARG A 150 17.72 -4.61 -1.14
CA ARG A 150 17.83 -3.75 0.04
C ARG A 150 17.30 -2.36 -0.32
N TRP A 151 16.50 -1.79 0.56
CA TRP A 151 16.11 -0.41 0.40
C TRP A 151 17.35 0.47 0.54
N THR A 152 17.51 1.39 -0.41
CA THR A 152 18.57 2.39 -0.36
C THR A 152 17.91 3.74 -0.54
N ARG A 153 18.16 4.67 0.37
CA ARG A 153 17.77 6.06 0.18
C ARG A 153 18.39 6.53 -1.13
N GLY A 154 17.56 7.01 -2.06
CA GLY A 154 18.07 7.65 -3.27
C GLY A 154 19.11 8.70 -2.86
N ARG A 155 20.30 8.62 -3.46
CA ARG A 155 21.29 9.71 -3.42
C ARG A 155 20.76 10.90 -4.20
#